data_AF-A0A5K1GUJ5-F1
#
_entry.id   AF-A0A5K1GUJ5-F1
#
_cell.length_a   1.000
_cell.length_b   1.000
_cell.length_c   1.000
_cell.angle_alpha   90.00
_cell.angle_beta   90.00
_cell.angle_gamma   90.00
#
_symmetry.space_group_name_H-M   'P 1'
#
loop_
_entity.id
_entity.type
_entity.pdbx_description
1 polymer ?
#
loop_
_entity_poly.entity_id
_entity_poly.type
_entity_poly.pdbx_seq_one_letter_code
_entity_poly.pdbx_strand_id
1 'polypeptide(L)' 'NYGIFRLTEPTGTTVLRKCQETGFHVHEDPSDGSPLYEDCSHVYMNPNLRFEIVDIR' A
#
# COMPACT_ATOMS: atom_id res chain seq x y z
N ASN A 1 5.91 6.91 15.57
CA ASN A 1 5.11 5.74 15.14
C ASN A 1 4.97 5.84 13.63
N TYR A 2 5.24 4.78 12.89
CA TYR A 2 5.24 4.78 11.42
C TYR A 2 4.31 3.69 10.91
N GLY A 3 3.63 3.93 9.78
CA GLY A 3 2.77 2.95 9.13
C GLY A 3 3.49 2.22 8.01
N ILE A 4 3.28 0.91 7.91
CA ILE A 4 3.74 0.09 6.79
C ILE A 4 2.50 -0.58 6.22
N PHE A 5 2.10 -0.16 5.03
CA PHE A 5 0.81 -0.54 4.44
C PHE A 5 0.99 -1.39 3.18
N ARG A 6 -0.03 -2.19 2.89
CA ARG A 6 -0.20 -2.92 1.63
C ARG A 6 -1.61 -2.70 1.10
N LEU A 7 -1.81 -2.94 -0.19
CA LEU A 7 -3.15 -3.06 -0.75
C LEU A 7 -3.81 -4.35 -0.25
N THR A 8 -5.11 -4.29 0.02
CA THR A 8 -5.88 -5.49 0.32
C THR A 8 -5.99 -6.37 -0.93
N GLU A 9 -5.94 -7.68 -0.75
CA GLU A 9 -6.00 -8.65 -1.84
C GLU A 9 -7.19 -9.60 -1.66
N PRO A 10 -7.94 -9.87 -2.74
CA PRO A 10 -7.80 -9.33 -4.10
C PRO A 10 -8.49 -7.97 -4.31
N THR A 11 -9.17 -7.44 -3.28
CA THR A 11 -10.18 -6.38 -3.44
C THR A 11 -9.57 -5.02 -3.76
N GLY A 12 -8.72 -4.47 -2.90
CA GLY A 12 -8.04 -3.19 -3.13
C GLY A 12 -7.17 -3.20 -4.37
N THR A 13 -6.43 -4.28 -4.63
CA THR A 13 -5.63 -4.44 -5.86
C THR A 13 -6.50 -4.44 -7.11
N THR A 14 -7.70 -5.03 -7.08
CA THR A 14 -8.62 -5.04 -8.21
C THR A 14 -9.21 -3.67 -8.51
N VAL A 15 -9.59 -2.90 -7.48
CA VAL A 15 -10.13 -1.53 -7.64
C VAL A 15 -9.10 -0.64 -8.34
N LEU A 16 -7.88 -0.56 -7.80
CA LEU A 16 -6.84 0.31 -8.35
C LEU A 16 -6.40 -0.10 -9.76
N ARG A 17 -6.31 -1.41 -10.02
CA ARG A 17 -5.93 -1.92 -11.36
C ARG A 17 -6.95 -1.55 -12.45
N LYS A 18 -8.23 -1.40 -12.09
CA LYS A 18 -9.29 -1.05 -13.05
C LYS A 18 -9.42 0.46 -13.27
N CYS A 19 -8.86 1.29 -12.40
CA CYS A 19 -8.94 2.74 -12.55
C CYS A 19 -8.15 3.24 -13.76
N GLN A 20 -8.69 4.23 -14.47
CA GLN A 20 -8.07 4.88 -15.64
C GLN A 20 -7.95 6.41 -15.45
N GLU A 21 -8.32 6.93 -14.27
CA GLU A 21 -8.24 8.35 -13.98
C GLU A 21 -6.78 8.79 -13.75
N THR A 22 -6.50 10.04 -14.10
CA THR A 22 -5.15 10.62 -14.02
C THR A 22 -5.13 11.79 -13.06
N GLY A 23 -3.98 12.00 -12.42
CA GLY A 23 -3.86 12.98 -11.35
C GLY A 23 -4.44 12.46 -10.03
N PHE A 24 -4.54 13.33 -9.03
CA PHE A 24 -5.12 12.96 -7.74
C PHE A 24 -6.64 12.92 -7.82
N HIS A 25 -7.22 11.78 -7.44
CA HIS A 25 -8.65 11.52 -7.44
C HIS A 25 -9.03 10.55 -6.32
N VAL A 26 -10.33 10.39 -6.09
CA VAL A 26 -10.90 9.51 -5.06
C VAL A 26 -11.25 8.16 -5.68
N HIS A 27 -11.07 7.07 -4.92
CA HIS A 27 -11.52 5.74 -5.33
C HIS A 27 -12.78 5.31 -4.58
N GLU A 28 -13.58 4.48 -5.24
CA GLU A 28 -14.67 3.77 -4.59
C GLU A 28 -14.14 2.75 -3.58
N ASP A 29 -14.89 2.55 -2.49
CA ASP A 29 -14.61 1.47 -1.55
C ASP A 29 -14.88 0.11 -2.23
N PRO A 30 -14.08 -0.92 -1.91
CA PRO A 30 -14.38 -2.29 -2.30
C PRO A 30 -15.82 -2.70 -1.97
N SER A 31 -16.45 -3.43 -2.89
CA SER A 31 -17.85 -3.86 -2.77
C SER A 31 -18.15 -4.76 -1.56
N ASP A 32 -17.13 -5.38 -0.98
CA ASP A 32 -17.23 -6.22 0.21
C ASP A 32 -17.05 -5.44 1.53
N GLY A 33 -16.86 -4.12 1.45
CA GLY A 33 -16.64 -3.26 2.61
C GLY A 33 -15.23 -3.39 3.22
N SER A 34 -14.32 -4.13 2.58
CA SER A 34 -12.92 -4.14 2.97
C SER A 34 -12.27 -2.78 2.66
N PRO A 35 -11.25 -2.33 3.40
CA PRO A 35 -10.52 -1.12 3.05
C PRO A 35 -9.69 -1.35 1.78
N LEU A 36 -9.31 -0.28 1.07
CA LEU A 36 -8.39 -0.37 -0.08
C LEU A 36 -6.97 -0.81 0.32
N TYR A 37 -6.56 -0.47 1.54
CA TYR A 37 -5.25 -0.78 2.09
C TYR A 37 -5.34 -1.16 3.58
N GLU A 38 -4.36 -1.90 4.06
CA GLU A 38 -4.28 -2.42 5.43
C GLU A 38 -2.83 -2.37 5.95
N ASP A 39 -2.65 -2.44 7.27
CA ASP A 39 -1.33 -2.59 7.89
C ASP A 39 -0.70 -3.95 7.53
N CYS A 40 0.61 -3.95 7.29
CA CYS A 40 1.36 -5.15 6.97
C CYS A 40 1.59 -6.03 8.21
N SER A 41 0.92 -7.18 8.28
CA SER A 41 1.09 -8.16 9.37
C SER A 41 2.34 -9.04 9.27
N HIS A 42 3.02 -9.04 8.13
CA HIS A 42 4.14 -9.94 7.80
C HIS A 42 5.48 -9.20 7.62
N VAL A 43 5.57 -7.98 8.15
CA VAL A 43 6.81 -7.18 8.15
C VAL A 43 7.45 -7.23 9.52
N TYR A 44 8.74 -7.56 9.53
CA TYR A 44 9.57 -7.56 10.74
C TYR A 44 10.58 -6.41 10.67
N MET A 45 10.57 -5.54 11.68
CA MET A 45 11.47 -4.38 11.77
C MET A 45 12.69 -4.72 12.62
N ASN A 46 13.86 -4.75 11.98
CA ASN A 46 15.14 -4.95 12.66
C ASN A 46 16.02 -3.68 12.56
N PRO A 47 16.16 -2.90 13.65
CA PRO A 47 16.96 -1.67 13.63
C PRO A 47 18.48 -1.92 13.50
N ASN A 48 18.94 -3.16 13.68
CA ASN A 48 20.35 -3.53 13.63
C ASN A 48 20.81 -4.03 12.27
N LEU A 49 19.91 -4.08 11.28
CA LEU A 49 20.26 -4.50 9.93
C LEU A 49 21.05 -3.37 9.23
N ARG A 50 22.22 -3.69 8.66
CA ARG A 50 22.93 -2.74 7.79
C ARG A 50 22.12 -2.54 6.51
N PHE A 51 21.93 -1.29 6.11
CA PHE A 51 21.39 -0.91 4.80
C PHE A 51 22.25 0.21 4.20
N GLU A 52 22.21 0.34 2.88
CA GLU A 52 22.94 1.36 2.13
C GLU A 52 21.94 2.28 1.43
N ILE A 53 22.17 3.58 1.51
CA ILE A 53 21.38 4.58 0.79
C ILE A 53 22.20 5.01 -0.41
N VAL A 54 21.66 4.82 -1.61
CA VAL A 54 22.22 5.37 -2.85
C VAL A 54 21.32 6.51 -3.30
N ASP A 55 21.85 7.72 -3.23
CA ASP A 55 21.14 8.93 -3.67
C ASP A 55 21.46 9.22 -5.14
N ILE A 56 20.42 9.34 -5.97
CA ILE A 56 20.50 9.54 -7.43
C ILE A 56 19.83 10.85 -7.89
N ARG A 57 19.55 11.76 -6.95
CA ARG A 57 18.87 13.05 -7.21
C ARG A 57 19.75 14.05 -7.96
#